data_AF-A0A1M6WCP6-F1
#
_entry.id   AF-A0A1M6WCP6-F1
#
_cell.length_a   1.000
_cell.length_b   1.000
_cell.length_c   1.000
_cell.angle_alpha   90.00
_cell.angle_beta   90.00
_cell.angle_gamma   90.00
#
_symmetry.space_group_name_H-M   'P 1'
#
loop_
_entity.id
_entity.type
_entity.pdbx_description
1 polymer ?
#
loop_
_entity_poly.entity_id
_entity_poly.type
_entity_poly.pdbx_seq_one_letter_code
_entity_poly.pdbx_strand_id
1 'polypeptide(L)'
;MSSDQADKSPCDLRETLERVFDERSFVEFLNALARDWSEVLSLDAVNQPVSHSSGASRWENGSIGAFFDAAATWAEAFKNGLRFYNVPSNPWRRAADVLIAGKEYE
;
A
#
# COMPACT_ATOMS: atom_id res chain seq x y z
N MET A 1 -29.11 3.72 -23.89
CA MET A 1 -28.29 4.77 -23.25
C MET A 1 -27.32 4.06 -22.32
N SER A 2 -26.04 4.00 -22.72
CA SER A 2 -24.96 3.30 -22.02
C SER A 2 -24.90 3.70 -20.55
N SER A 3 -24.96 2.70 -19.66
CA SER A 3 -24.47 2.79 -18.29
C SER A 3 -23.20 1.93 -18.20
N ASP A 4 -22.20 2.30 -19.00
CA ASP A 4 -20.88 1.65 -19.04
C ASP A 4 -19.85 2.54 -18.34
N GLN A 5 -20.30 3.14 -17.23
CA GLN A 5 -19.50 3.94 -16.31
C GLN A 5 -19.59 3.31 -14.92
N ALA A 6 -19.42 1.98 -14.85
CA ALA A 6 -19.11 1.32 -13.60
C ALA A 6 -17.67 1.72 -13.23
N ASP A 7 -17.59 2.76 -12.41
CA ASP A 7 -16.67 2.82 -11.28
C ASP A 7 -15.24 2.30 -11.57
N LYS A 8 -14.45 3.11 -12.28
CA LYS A 8 -13.00 2.97 -12.20
C LYS A 8 -12.60 3.37 -10.79
N SER A 9 -12.57 2.40 -9.88
CA SER A 9 -11.95 2.54 -8.57
C SER A 9 -10.57 3.19 -8.76
N PRO A 10 -10.14 4.09 -7.85
CA PRO A 10 -8.80 4.67 -7.92
C PRO A 10 -7.81 3.51 -8.02
N CYS A 11 -6.92 3.54 -9.02
CA CYS A 11 -5.94 2.50 -9.35
C CYS A 11 -5.59 1.64 -8.13
N ASP A 12 -6.02 0.37 -8.12
CA ASP A 12 -5.87 -0.49 -6.95
C ASP A 12 -4.41 -0.46 -6.48
N LEU A 13 -4.21 -0.13 -5.21
CA LEU A 13 -2.88 -0.06 -4.58
C LEU A 13 -2.13 -1.39 -4.76
N ARG A 14 -2.84 -2.52 -4.76
CA ARG A 14 -2.23 -3.83 -5.01
C ARG A 14 -1.78 -3.99 -6.45
N GLU A 15 -2.60 -3.58 -7.42
CA GLU A 15 -2.22 -3.60 -8.84
C GLU A 15 -1.00 -2.73 -9.12
N THR A 16 -0.93 -1.53 -8.53
CA THR A 16 0.22 -0.63 -8.71
C THR A 16 1.49 -1.19 -8.07
N LEU A 17 1.40 -1.81 -6.89
CA LEU A 17 2.51 -2.55 -6.27
C LEU A 17 3.05 -3.67 -7.17
N GLU A 18 2.15 -4.49 -7.74
CA GLU A 18 2.55 -5.62 -8.58
C GLU A 18 3.28 -5.19 -9.85
N ARG A 19 2.98 -3.98 -10.35
CA ARG A 19 3.54 -3.38 -11.55
C ARG A 19 4.83 -2.59 -11.33
N VAL A 20 5.36 -2.54 -10.10
CA VAL A 20 6.65 -1.87 -9.84
C VAL A 20 7.79 -2.69 -10.45
N PHE A 21 8.44 -2.15 -11.48
CA PHE A 21 9.63 -2.73 -12.09
C PHE A 21 10.76 -1.72 -12.37
N ASP A 22 10.50 -0.43 -12.23
CA ASP A 22 11.46 0.65 -12.43
C ASP A 22 11.13 1.85 -11.53
N GLU A 23 11.92 2.91 -11.59
CA GLU A 23 11.71 4.13 -10.80
C GLU A 23 10.36 4.79 -11.10
N ARG A 24 9.95 4.83 -12.37
CA ARG A 24 8.70 5.46 -12.78
C ARG A 24 7.50 4.75 -12.17
N SER A 25 7.43 3.43 -12.33
CA SER A 25 6.36 2.60 -11.76
C SER A 25 6.39 2.62 -10.22
N PHE A 26 7.57 2.74 -9.61
CA PHE A 26 7.68 2.96 -8.16
C PHE A 26 7.06 4.29 -7.71
N VAL A 27 7.32 5.39 -8.44
CA VAL A 27 6.69 6.69 -8.16
C VAL A 27 5.17 6.63 -8.37
N GLU A 28 4.69 5.89 -9.36
CA GLU A 28 3.25 5.65 -9.54
C GLU A 28 2.64 4.93 -8.32
N PHE A 29 3.33 3.92 -7.78
CA PHE A 29 2.95 3.26 -6.53
C PHE A 29 2.96 4.21 -5.32
N LEU A 30 3.98 5.05 -5.13
CA LEU A 30 4.02 6.03 -4.04
C LEU A 30 2.83 6.99 -4.08
N ASN A 31 2.44 7.43 -5.28
CA ASN A 31 1.27 8.28 -5.45
C ASN A 31 -0.04 7.53 -5.13
N ALA A 32 -0.13 6.24 -5.44
CA ALA A 32 -1.27 5.41 -5.04
C ALA A 32 -1.33 5.26 -3.51
N LEU A 33 -0.20 4.95 -2.87
CA LEU A 33 -0.10 4.80 -1.41
C LEU A 33 -0.47 6.11 -0.67
N ALA A 34 -0.03 7.26 -1.17
CA ALA A 34 -0.37 8.56 -0.59
C ALA A 34 -1.86 8.90 -0.71
N ARG A 35 -2.51 8.52 -1.82
CA ARG A 35 -3.96 8.70 -2.00
C ARG A 35 -4.73 7.78 -1.06
N ASP A 36 -4.34 6.53 -0.95
CA ASP A 36 -4.93 5.55 -0.02
C ASP A 36 -4.88 6.06 1.43
N TRP A 37 -3.76 6.65 1.87
CA TRP A 37 -3.67 7.32 3.17
C TRP A 37 -4.58 8.56 3.30
N SER A 38 -4.65 9.39 2.26
CA SER A 38 -5.47 10.61 2.28
C SER A 38 -6.96 10.31 2.36
N GLU A 39 -7.41 9.19 1.78
CA GLU A 39 -8.78 8.70 1.89
C GLU A 39 -9.12 8.31 3.33
N VAL A 40 -8.21 7.62 4.04
CA VAL A 40 -8.37 7.30 5.48
C VAL A 40 -8.57 8.58 6.30
N LEU A 41 -7.67 9.57 6.13
CA LEU A 41 -7.78 10.85 6.84
C LEU A 41 -9.09 11.59 6.53
N SER A 42 -9.56 11.50 5.29
CA SER A 42 -10.80 12.16 4.86
C SER A 42 -12.03 11.50 5.50
N LEU A 43 -12.04 10.17 5.61
CA LEU A 43 -13.12 9.40 6.25
C LEU A 43 -13.15 9.60 7.77
N ASP A 44 -11.97 9.63 8.41
CA ASP A 44 -11.81 9.95 9.83
C ASP A 44 -12.36 11.36 10.13
N ALA A 45 -12.04 12.35 9.29
CA ALA A 45 -12.49 13.73 9.46
C ALA A 45 -14.02 13.88 9.41
N VAL A 46 -14.73 13.00 8.69
CA VAL A 46 -16.19 13.03 8.57
C VAL A 46 -16.90 11.99 9.45
N ASN A 47 -16.18 11.32 10.36
CA ASN A 47 -16.69 10.22 11.20
C ASN A 47 -17.49 9.18 10.41
N GLN A 48 -17.11 8.94 9.15
CA GLN A 48 -17.75 7.91 8.35
C GLN A 48 -17.08 6.56 8.63
N PRO A 49 -17.86 5.49 8.86
CA PRO A 49 -17.28 4.16 8.98
C PRO A 49 -16.56 3.83 7.67
N VAL A 50 -15.27 3.47 7.77
CA VAL A 50 -14.49 2.95 6.64
C VAL A 50 -15.19 1.68 6.12
N SER A 51 -15.59 1.68 4.85
CA SER A 51 -16.15 0.47 4.25
C SER A 51 -15.01 -0.51 3.97
N HIS A 52 -15.19 -1.76 4.40
CA HIS A 52 -14.24 -2.87 4.19
C HIS A 52 -13.94 -3.19 2.71
N SER A 53 -14.62 -2.53 1.77
CA SER A 53 -14.53 -2.77 0.32
C SER A 53 -13.58 -1.85 -0.42
N SER A 54 -13.11 -0.75 0.18
CA SER A 54 -11.95 -0.03 -0.34
C SER A 54 -10.73 -0.48 0.46
N GLY A 55 -9.56 -0.61 -0.18
CA GLY A 55 -8.30 -0.96 0.47
C GLY A 55 -7.88 -0.07 1.66
N ALA A 56 -8.68 0.96 2.00
CA ALA A 56 -8.54 1.86 3.14
C ALA A 56 -8.67 1.18 4.52
N SER A 57 -9.28 -0.01 4.62
CA SER A 57 -9.56 -0.69 5.90
C SER A 57 -8.37 -1.38 6.59
N ARG A 58 -7.11 -0.97 6.34
CA ARG A 58 -5.96 -1.65 6.94
C ARG A 58 -4.71 -0.78 7.07
N TRP A 59 -4.86 0.43 7.60
CA TRP A 59 -3.70 1.14 8.15
C TRP A 59 -3.65 0.81 9.64
N GLU A 60 -2.89 -0.24 9.99
CA GLU A 60 -2.75 -0.66 11.38
C GLU A 60 -1.92 0.36 12.19
N ASN A 61 -1.04 1.09 11.48
CA ASN A 61 -0.15 2.08 12.07
C ASN A 61 -0.74 3.50 11.99
N GLY A 62 -1.40 3.94 13.07
CA GLY A 62 -2.02 5.27 13.16
C GLY A 62 -1.06 6.47 13.19
N SER A 63 0.26 6.25 13.06
CA SER A 63 1.26 7.32 12.96
C SER A 63 2.33 6.98 11.93
N ILE A 64 2.92 8.02 11.32
CA ILE A 64 4.01 7.87 10.35
C ILE A 64 5.25 7.19 10.95
N GLY A 65 5.50 7.36 12.27
CA GLY A 65 6.58 6.69 12.97
C GLY A 65 6.37 5.18 13.06
N ALA A 66 5.18 4.76 13.48
CA ALA A 66 4.80 3.35 13.56
C ALA A 66 4.83 2.69 12.16
N PHE A 67 4.38 3.41 11.12
CA PHE A 67 4.44 2.94 9.74
C PHE A 67 5.87 2.60 9.30
N PHE A 68 6.84 3.50 9.55
CA PHE A 68 8.23 3.25 9.18
C PHE A 68 8.89 2.18 10.05
N ASP A 69 8.53 2.12 11.33
CA ASP A 69 9.05 1.09 12.25
C ASP A 69 8.60 -0.32 11.84
N ALA A 70 7.31 -0.48 11.50
CA ALA A 70 6.76 -1.73 10.98
C ALA A 70 7.39 -2.11 9.64
N ALA A 71 7.53 -1.15 8.71
CA ALA A 71 8.19 -1.38 7.42
C ALA A 71 9.63 -1.88 7.60
N ALA A 72 10.42 -1.23 8.46
CA ALA A 72 11.80 -1.59 8.72
C ALA A 72 11.91 -2.96 9.42
N THR A 73 11.07 -3.21 10.42
CA THR A 73 11.03 -4.48 11.16
C THR A 73 10.71 -5.64 10.22
N TRP A 74 9.72 -5.46 9.34
CA TRP A 74 9.39 -6.44 8.32
C TRP A 74 10.55 -6.64 7.32
N ALA A 75 11.17 -5.56 6.84
CA ALA A 75 12.29 -5.64 5.91
C ALA A 75 13.44 -6.47 6.48
N GLU A 76 13.77 -6.28 7.75
CA GLU A 76 14.81 -7.02 8.47
C GLU A 76 14.44 -8.49 8.71
N ALA A 77 13.21 -8.76 9.13
CA ALA A 77 12.74 -10.13 9.36
C ALA A 77 12.72 -10.97 8.08
N PHE A 78 12.48 -10.34 6.93
CA PHE A 78 12.33 -11.01 5.63
C PHE A 78 13.54 -10.84 4.69
N LYS A 79 14.66 -10.29 5.16
CA LYS A 79 15.83 -9.99 4.30
C LYS A 79 16.49 -11.20 3.64
N ASN A 80 16.35 -12.38 4.25
CA ASN A 80 16.89 -13.64 3.73
C ASN A 80 15.84 -14.50 3.01
N GLY A 81 14.65 -13.94 2.76
CA GLY A 81 13.50 -14.71 2.31
C GLY A 81 12.90 -15.57 3.44
N LEU A 82 11.60 -15.87 3.32
CA LEU A 82 10.89 -16.79 4.20
C LEU A 82 10.07 -17.76 3.36
N ARG A 83 9.49 -18.79 3.99
CA ARG A 83 8.73 -19.85 3.32
C ARG A 83 7.67 -19.32 2.32
N PHE A 84 7.14 -18.12 2.55
CA PHE A 84 6.10 -17.49 1.75
C PHE A 84 6.51 -16.15 1.11
N TYR A 85 7.80 -15.79 1.16
CA TYR A 85 8.30 -14.54 0.56
C TYR A 85 9.67 -14.75 -0.09
N ASN A 86 9.71 -14.54 -1.40
CA ASN A 86 10.94 -14.48 -2.16
C ASN A 86 11.36 -13.03 -2.32
N VAL A 87 12.57 -12.70 -1.87
CA VAL A 87 13.12 -11.35 -2.02
C VAL A 87 13.26 -11.05 -3.52
N PRO A 88 12.58 -10.01 -4.05
CA PRO A 88 12.73 -9.60 -5.44
C PRO A 88 14.17 -9.18 -5.71
N SER A 89 14.70 -9.58 -6.87
CA SER A 89 15.99 -9.07 -7.36
C SER A 89 15.91 -7.59 -7.75
N ASN A 90 14.70 -7.09 -8.03
CA ASN A 90 14.46 -5.71 -8.37
C ASN A 90 14.38 -4.83 -7.09
N PRO A 91 15.30 -3.88 -6.89
CA PRO A 91 15.32 -3.04 -5.69
C PRO A 91 14.07 -2.15 -5.58
N TRP A 92 13.48 -1.71 -6.69
CA TRP A 92 12.25 -0.90 -6.67
C TRP A 92 11.06 -1.71 -6.19
N ARG A 93 10.93 -2.95 -6.66
CA ARG A 93 9.89 -3.86 -6.18
C ARG A 93 10.09 -4.20 -4.70
N ARG A 94 11.33 -4.47 -4.28
CA ARG A 94 11.66 -4.70 -2.86
C ARG A 94 11.30 -3.50 -2.00
N ALA A 95 11.60 -2.28 -2.44
CA ALA A 95 11.22 -1.06 -1.73
C ALA A 95 9.69 -0.91 -1.61
N ALA A 96 8.94 -1.21 -2.67
CA ALA A 96 7.48 -1.18 -2.64
C ALA A 96 6.89 -2.24 -1.68
N ASP A 97 7.43 -3.46 -1.68
CA ASP A 97 7.04 -4.52 -0.74
C ASP A 97 7.29 -4.11 0.73
N VAL A 98 8.39 -3.39 1.00
CA VAL A 98 8.70 -2.88 2.35
C VAL A 98 7.67 -1.83 2.80
N LEU A 99 7.31 -0.91 1.91
CA LEU A 99 6.35 0.15 2.23
C LEU A 99 4.93 -0.39 2.41
N ILE A 100 4.49 -1.35 1.61
CA ILE A 100 3.18 -1.96 1.80
C ILE A 100 3.11 -2.76 3.11
N ALA A 101 4.23 -3.39 3.52
CA ALA A 101 4.29 -4.06 4.82
C ALA A 101 4.12 -3.09 5.99
N GLY A 102 4.68 -1.88 5.89
CA GLY A 102 4.47 -0.83 6.90
C GLY A 102 3.01 -0.39 7.05
N LYS A 103 2.18 -0.56 6.01
CA LYS A 103 0.73 -0.34 6.09
C LYS A 103 0.02 -1.50 6.80
N GLU A 104 0.39 -2.74 6.47
CA GLU A 104 -0.40 -3.94 6.78
C GLU A 104 0.02 -4.72 8.05
N TYR A 105 1.21 -4.46 8.60
CA TYR A 105 1.76 -5.17 9.76
C TYR A 105 1.83 -4.27 11.00
N GLU A 106 1.44 -4.82 12.15
CA GLU A 106 1.66 -4.28 13.50
C GLU A 106 3.02 -4.73 14.08
#